data_AF-A0A7X6WKD5-F1
#
_entry.id   AF-A0A7X6WKD5-F1
#
_cell.length_a   1.000
_cell.length_b   1.000
_cell.length_c   1.000
_cell.angle_alpha   90.00
_cell.angle_beta   90.00
_cell.angle_gamma   90.00
#
_symmetry.space_group_name_H-M   'P 1'
#
loop_
_entity.id
_entity.type
_entity.pdbx_description
1 polymer ?
#
loop_
_entity_poly.entity_id
_entity_poly.type
_entity_poly.pdbx_seq_one_letter_code
_entity_poly.pdbx_strand_id
1 'polypeptide(L)'
;TAWGLPSGLGSYVHWDRRLDGRLAGAVMSIPGIKGVEIGQGFEVAQERGSKAHDEIFYSSQAGIYRETNRAGGLEGGVTNGQPLVVRAAMKPIPTLINPLHSVDLETREAVFAAVERADVCAVPAASVVGEAAVAFVLAQAVLERFSGDTMEELQKDWADYHDYLRKVRHSY
;
A
#
# COMPACT_ATOMS: atom_id res chain seq x y z
N THR A 1 -0.26 3.17 7.06
CA THR A 1 1.08 3.66 6.66
C THR A 1 2.13 2.73 7.21
N ALA A 2 3.14 2.36 6.41
CA ALA A 2 4.29 1.60 6.89
C ALA A 2 5.53 2.50 6.95
N TRP A 3 6.32 2.34 8.01
CA TRP A 3 7.48 3.18 8.33
C TRP A 3 8.76 2.35 8.33
N GLY A 4 9.91 3.01 8.17
CA GLY A 4 11.22 2.37 8.30
C GLY A 4 11.61 1.43 7.16
N LEU A 5 10.91 1.48 6.03
CA LEU A 5 11.26 0.68 4.86
C LEU A 5 12.57 1.20 4.23
N PRO A 6 13.52 0.33 3.88
CA PRO A 6 14.69 0.73 3.11
C PRO A 6 14.26 1.12 1.71
N SER A 7 15.05 1.94 1.03
CA SER A 7 14.88 2.14 -0.41
C SER A 7 15.22 0.84 -1.16
N GLY A 8 14.49 0.52 -2.23
CA GLY A 8 14.82 -0.62 -3.09
C GLY A 8 13.98 -1.89 -2.94
N LEU A 9 12.90 -1.91 -2.15
CA LEU A 9 11.93 -3.02 -2.14
C LEU A 9 10.99 -2.91 -3.33
N GLY A 10 10.68 -4.04 -3.98
CA GLY A 10 9.96 -4.07 -5.25
C GLY A 10 10.89 -3.96 -6.46
N SER A 11 10.33 -3.86 -7.65
CA SER A 11 11.13 -3.70 -8.88
C SER A 11 10.39 -2.98 -9.99
N TYR A 12 11.12 -2.21 -10.79
CA TYR A 12 10.63 -1.58 -12.02
C TYR A 12 10.83 -2.44 -13.27
N VAL A 13 11.52 -3.59 -13.16
CA VAL A 13 11.94 -4.42 -14.32
C VAL A 13 10.77 -5.07 -15.04
N HIS A 14 9.74 -5.47 -14.30
CA HIS A 14 8.52 -6.06 -14.82
C HIS A 14 7.31 -5.48 -14.09
N TRP A 15 6.18 -5.43 -14.80
CA TRP A 15 4.97 -4.74 -14.36
C TRP A 15 4.37 -5.35 -13.08
N ASP A 16 4.44 -6.67 -12.92
CA ASP A 16 3.93 -7.45 -11.79
C ASP A 16 4.83 -7.40 -10.55
N ARG A 17 6.11 -7.01 -10.74
CA ARG A 17 7.07 -6.81 -9.64
C ARG A 17 7.01 -5.42 -9.03
N ARG A 18 6.26 -4.50 -9.63
CA ARG A 18 6.06 -3.17 -9.09
C ARG A 18 5.22 -3.25 -7.81
N LEU A 19 5.74 -2.66 -6.75
CA LEU A 19 5.19 -2.83 -5.40
C LEU A 19 3.82 -2.16 -5.24
N ASP A 20 3.60 -1.04 -5.92
CA ASP A 20 2.29 -0.37 -6.01
C ASP A 20 1.22 -1.28 -6.59
N GLY A 21 1.50 -2.00 -7.68
CA GLY A 21 0.58 -2.97 -8.28
C GLY A 21 0.25 -4.14 -7.35
N ARG A 22 1.26 -4.69 -6.67
CA ARG A 22 1.08 -5.79 -5.70
C ARG A 22 0.27 -5.35 -4.49
N LEU A 23 0.59 -4.19 -3.92
CA LEU A 23 -0.14 -3.60 -2.79
C LEU A 23 -1.58 -3.28 -3.18
N ALA A 24 -1.78 -2.68 -4.36
CA ALA A 24 -3.11 -2.38 -4.87
C ALA A 24 -3.94 -3.66 -5.04
N GLY A 25 -3.37 -4.71 -5.63
CA GLY A 25 -4.06 -6.00 -5.77
C GLY A 25 -4.44 -6.61 -4.42
N ALA A 26 -3.51 -6.66 -3.46
CA ALA A 26 -3.76 -7.21 -2.13
C ALA A 26 -4.84 -6.42 -1.37
N VAL A 27 -4.74 -5.09 -1.34
CA VAL A 27 -5.70 -4.25 -0.61
C VAL A 27 -7.06 -4.22 -1.32
N MET A 28 -7.10 -4.18 -2.66
CA MET A 28 -8.34 -4.23 -3.43
C MET A 28 -9.08 -5.57 -3.25
N SER A 29 -8.35 -6.65 -2.94
CA SER A 29 -8.95 -7.97 -2.71
C SER A 29 -9.73 -8.08 -1.39
N ILE A 30 -9.55 -7.13 -0.47
CA ILE A 30 -10.25 -7.11 0.81
C ILE A 30 -11.75 -6.89 0.57
N PRO A 31 -12.64 -7.71 1.18
CA PRO A 31 -14.08 -7.57 1.00
C PRO A 31 -14.59 -6.16 1.29
N GLY A 32 -15.30 -5.58 0.32
CA GLY A 32 -15.87 -4.24 0.43
C GLY A 32 -14.95 -3.12 -0.04
N ILE A 33 -13.66 -3.36 -0.32
CA ILE A 33 -12.79 -2.36 -0.93
C ILE A 33 -13.14 -2.19 -2.42
N LYS A 34 -13.21 -0.95 -2.88
CA LYS A 34 -13.57 -0.55 -4.25
C LYS A 34 -12.57 0.41 -4.90
N GLY A 35 -11.59 0.90 -4.15
CA GLY A 35 -10.56 1.82 -4.61
C GLY A 35 -9.31 1.68 -3.76
N VAL A 36 -8.13 1.82 -4.37
CA VAL A 36 -6.84 1.86 -3.68
C VAL A 36 -5.99 2.98 -4.25
N GLU A 37 -5.29 3.69 -3.38
CA GLU A 37 -4.40 4.79 -3.73
C GLU A 37 -3.05 4.63 -3.03
N ILE A 38 -1.99 5.06 -3.71
CA ILE A 38 -0.66 5.23 -3.13
C ILE A 38 -0.40 6.72 -2.96
N GLY A 39 0.05 7.14 -1.78
CA GLY A 39 0.35 8.55 -1.49
C GLY A 39 -0.87 9.45 -1.63
N GLN A 40 -0.76 10.44 -2.52
CA GLN A 40 -1.85 11.35 -2.91
C GLN A 40 -2.83 10.75 -3.94
N GLY A 41 -2.52 9.61 -4.56
CA GLY A 41 -3.50 8.85 -5.35
C GLY A 41 -4.19 9.62 -6.47
N PHE A 42 -5.52 9.71 -6.43
CA PHE A 42 -6.29 10.44 -7.44
C PHE A 42 -6.11 11.96 -7.35
N GLU A 43 -5.66 12.51 -6.21
CA GLU A 43 -5.38 13.94 -6.04
C GLU A 43 -4.21 14.38 -6.93
N VAL A 44 -3.13 13.59 -6.98
CA VAL A 44 -1.94 13.95 -7.78
C VAL A 44 -2.23 13.94 -9.29
N ALA A 45 -3.23 13.18 -9.74
CA ALA A 45 -3.65 13.15 -11.15
C ALA A 45 -4.29 14.48 -11.62
N GLN A 46 -4.72 15.33 -10.68
CA GLN A 46 -5.28 16.65 -10.97
C GLN A 46 -4.22 17.77 -10.91
N GLU A 47 -3.00 17.44 -10.49
CA GLU A 47 -1.92 18.40 -10.28
C GLU A 47 -1.06 18.59 -11.52
N ARG A 48 -0.39 19.75 -11.59
CA ARG A 48 0.67 19.99 -12.58
C ARG A 48 1.90 19.17 -12.21
N GLY A 49 2.65 18.71 -13.21
CA GLY A 49 3.92 17.98 -12.97
C GLY A 49 4.91 18.73 -12.05
N SER A 50 4.92 20.08 -12.11
CA SER A 50 5.74 20.92 -11.22
C SER A 50 5.32 20.91 -9.74
N LYS A 51 4.18 20.29 -9.41
CA LYS A 51 3.65 20.14 -8.05
C LYS A 51 3.34 18.68 -7.67
N ALA A 52 3.45 17.76 -8.63
CA ALA A 52 3.01 16.38 -8.47
C ALA A 52 4.06 15.48 -7.79
N HIS A 53 5.35 15.82 -7.96
CA HIS A 53 6.46 14.96 -7.55
C HIS A 53 7.12 15.41 -6.26
N ASP A 54 7.93 14.53 -5.70
CA ASP A 54 8.73 14.81 -4.51
C ASP A 54 10.16 15.17 -4.93
N GLU A 55 10.52 16.44 -4.74
CA GLU A 55 11.86 16.93 -5.04
C GLU A 55 12.92 16.29 -4.14
N ILE A 56 14.10 16.07 -4.72
CA ILE A 56 15.22 15.42 -4.05
C ILE A 56 16.27 16.47 -3.69
N PHE A 57 16.55 16.57 -2.40
CA PHE A 57 17.51 17.52 -1.83
C PHE A 57 18.67 16.78 -1.17
N TYR A 58 19.72 17.53 -0.86
CA TYR A 58 20.90 17.01 -0.16
C TYR A 58 21.30 17.94 0.99
N SER A 59 21.66 17.36 2.12
CA SER A 59 22.39 18.06 3.18
C SER A 59 23.48 17.16 3.78
N SER A 60 24.56 17.75 4.29
CA SER A 60 25.62 17.00 4.94
C SER A 60 25.15 16.21 6.18
N GLN A 61 24.09 16.69 6.84
CA GLN A 61 23.50 16.05 8.02
C GLN A 61 22.55 14.90 7.67
N ALA A 62 21.67 15.08 6.67
CA ALA A 62 20.61 14.11 6.35
C ALA A 62 20.92 13.22 5.13
N GLY A 63 22.00 13.52 4.40
CA GLY A 63 22.26 12.95 3.08
C GLY A 63 21.18 13.35 2.07
N ILE A 64 20.89 12.47 1.12
CA ILE A 64 19.75 12.61 0.19
C ILE A 64 18.42 12.54 0.97
N TYR A 65 17.54 13.53 0.79
CA TYR A 65 16.22 13.59 1.43
C TYR A 65 15.15 14.19 0.50
N ARG A 66 13.88 14.09 0.92
CA ARG A 66 12.71 14.72 0.28
C ARG A 66 11.98 15.55 1.33
N GLU A 67 11.44 16.69 0.94
CA GLU A 67 10.61 17.53 1.83
C GLU A 67 9.14 17.12 1.83
N THR A 68 8.73 16.35 0.82
CA THR A 68 7.34 15.92 0.60
C THR A 68 7.28 14.42 0.30
N ASN A 69 6.09 13.84 0.42
CA ASN A 69 5.85 12.42 0.18
C ASN A 69 4.51 12.20 -0.56
N ARG A 70 4.33 12.91 -1.66
CA ARG A 70 3.17 12.82 -2.57
C ARG A 70 3.12 11.46 -3.24
N ALA A 71 4.29 10.88 -3.56
CA ALA A 71 4.44 9.55 -4.12
C ALA A 71 4.13 8.43 -3.11
N GLY A 72 3.95 8.76 -1.83
CA GLY A 72 3.55 7.81 -0.80
C GLY A 72 4.57 6.70 -0.56
N GLY A 73 5.86 7.02 -0.64
CA GLY A 73 6.95 6.09 -0.39
C GLY A 73 7.35 5.22 -1.57
N LEU A 74 6.69 5.33 -2.73
CA LEU A 74 6.99 4.53 -3.92
C LEU A 74 7.29 5.39 -5.14
N GLU A 75 8.38 5.11 -5.82
CA GLU A 75 8.72 5.69 -7.12
C GLU A 75 9.08 4.55 -8.08
N GLY A 76 8.47 4.51 -9.26
CA GLY A 76 8.71 3.45 -10.24
C GLY A 76 8.34 2.03 -9.74
N GLY A 77 7.46 1.91 -8.75
CA GLY A 77 7.11 0.62 -8.14
C GLY A 77 8.15 0.11 -7.13
N VAL A 78 9.03 0.98 -6.64
CA VAL A 78 10.08 0.65 -5.67
C VAL A 78 10.01 1.60 -4.47
N THR A 79 10.31 1.10 -3.27
CA THR A 79 10.39 1.97 -2.07
C THR A 79 11.50 3.01 -2.22
N ASN A 80 11.20 4.26 -1.90
CA ASN A 80 12.14 5.38 -1.99
C ASN A 80 12.72 5.81 -0.61
N GLY A 81 12.36 5.09 0.47
CA GLY A 81 12.77 5.34 1.84
C GLY A 81 11.87 6.30 2.63
N GLN A 82 10.90 6.95 1.98
CA GLN A 82 9.84 7.69 2.65
C GLN A 82 8.76 6.73 3.21
N PRO A 83 7.88 7.20 4.12
CA PRO A 83 6.78 6.39 4.63
C PRO A 83 5.89 5.88 3.48
N LEU A 84 5.59 4.57 3.49
CA LEU A 84 4.68 3.98 2.52
C LEU A 84 3.24 4.31 2.93
N VAL A 85 2.55 5.07 2.09
CA VAL A 85 1.17 5.50 2.31
C VAL A 85 0.26 4.78 1.33
N VAL A 86 -0.61 3.92 1.86
CA VAL A 86 -1.66 3.23 1.10
C VAL A 86 -3.00 3.63 1.68
N ARG A 87 -3.94 4.03 0.82
CA ARG A 87 -5.33 4.35 1.20
C ARG A 87 -6.29 3.42 0.47
N ALA A 88 -7.43 3.15 1.08
CA ALA A 88 -8.45 2.27 0.51
C ALA A 88 -9.84 2.90 0.67
N ALA A 89 -10.68 2.76 -0.35
CA ALA A 89 -12.07 3.18 -0.33
C ALA A 89 -12.97 1.95 -0.10
N MET A 90 -13.58 1.87 1.09
CA MET A 90 -14.52 0.81 1.43
C MET A 90 -15.95 1.25 1.08
N LYS A 91 -16.68 0.45 0.29
CA LYS A 91 -18.12 0.67 0.10
C LYS A 91 -18.89 0.41 1.41
N PRO A 92 -20.07 1.01 1.59
CA PRO A 92 -20.97 0.61 2.67
C PRO A 92 -21.27 -0.89 2.64
N ILE A 93 -21.48 -1.46 3.83
CA ILE A 93 -21.84 -2.87 3.99
C ILE A 93 -23.18 -3.11 3.28
N PRO A 94 -23.32 -4.20 2.50
CA PRO A 94 -24.45 -4.38 1.59
C PRO A 94 -25.79 -4.60 2.29
N THR A 95 -25.81 -5.15 3.51
CA THR A 95 -27.04 -5.47 4.24
C THR A 95 -27.47 -4.29 5.10
N LEU A 96 -28.69 -3.82 4.90
CA LEU A 96 -29.27 -2.67 5.59
C LEU A 96 -30.47 -3.13 6.41
N ILE A 97 -30.66 -2.54 7.60
CA ILE A 97 -31.86 -2.76 8.43
C ILE A 97 -33.14 -2.38 7.66
N ASN A 98 -33.06 -1.33 6.84
CA ASN A 98 -34.04 -1.02 5.81
C ASN A 98 -33.59 -1.69 4.51
N PRO A 99 -34.07 -2.90 4.20
CA PRO A 99 -33.53 -3.70 3.11
C PRO A 99 -33.83 -3.07 1.75
N LEU A 100 -32.93 -3.31 0.79
CA LEU A 100 -33.12 -2.92 -0.60
C LEU A 100 -34.06 -3.92 -1.31
N HIS A 101 -34.62 -3.50 -2.43
CA HIS A 101 -35.34 -4.42 -3.31
C HIS A 101 -34.39 -5.49 -3.89
N SER A 102 -34.91 -6.70 -3.99
CA SER A 102 -34.25 -7.88 -4.54
C SER A 102 -35.27 -8.74 -5.30
N VAL A 103 -34.85 -9.91 -5.76
CA VAL A 103 -35.68 -10.90 -6.45
C VAL A 103 -35.45 -12.27 -5.83
N ASP A 104 -36.52 -13.02 -5.61
CA ASP A 104 -36.44 -14.43 -5.26
C ASP A 104 -35.96 -15.22 -6.49
N LEU A 105 -34.86 -15.97 -6.35
CA LEU A 105 -34.23 -16.62 -7.50
C LEU A 105 -35.01 -17.83 -8.03
N GLU A 106 -35.90 -18.42 -7.24
CA GLU A 106 -36.76 -19.54 -7.65
C GLU A 106 -38.04 -19.05 -8.32
N THR A 107 -38.75 -18.13 -7.66
CA THR A 107 -40.07 -17.66 -8.13
C THR A 107 -39.96 -16.49 -9.11
N ARG A 108 -38.83 -15.77 -9.11
CA ARG A 108 -38.59 -14.51 -9.84
C ARG A 108 -39.49 -13.35 -9.39
N GLU A 109 -40.11 -13.47 -8.23
CA GLU A 109 -40.95 -12.42 -7.65
C GLU A 109 -40.11 -11.37 -6.90
N ALA A 110 -40.64 -10.15 -6.83
CA ALA A 110 -39.99 -9.06 -6.10
C ALA A 110 -40.05 -9.32 -4.59
N VAL A 111 -38.89 -9.26 -3.94
CA VAL A 111 -38.74 -9.42 -2.48
C VAL A 111 -37.82 -8.33 -1.92
N PHE A 112 -37.72 -8.22 -0.60
CA PHE A 112 -36.66 -7.43 0.03
C PHE A 112 -35.42 -8.28 0.28
N ALA A 113 -34.23 -7.67 0.18
CA ALA A 113 -32.97 -8.33 0.47
C ALA A 113 -32.92 -8.81 1.93
N ALA A 114 -32.28 -9.96 2.16
CA ALA A 114 -32.06 -10.50 3.50
C ALA A 114 -31.14 -9.59 4.33
N VAL A 115 -31.39 -9.53 5.63
CA VAL A 115 -30.58 -8.76 6.60
C VAL A 115 -29.66 -9.73 7.33
N GLU A 116 -28.41 -9.81 6.91
CA GLU A 116 -27.42 -10.73 7.49
C GLU A 116 -26.64 -10.11 8.65
N ARG A 117 -26.34 -8.80 8.58
CA ARG A 117 -25.57 -8.09 9.61
C ARG A 117 -26.18 -6.74 9.95
N ALA A 118 -25.91 -6.29 11.17
CA ALA A 118 -26.43 -5.05 11.73
C ALA A 118 -25.35 -3.96 11.95
N ASP A 119 -24.09 -4.23 11.61
CA ASP A 119 -23.01 -3.26 11.74
C ASP A 119 -23.19 -2.09 10.77
N VAL A 120 -23.11 -0.86 11.28
CA VAL A 120 -23.29 0.36 10.48
C VAL A 120 -22.01 0.72 9.71
N CYS A 121 -20.84 0.41 10.28
CA CYS A 121 -19.54 0.74 9.69
C CYS A 121 -18.49 -0.32 10.07
N ALA A 122 -17.81 -0.84 9.06
CA ALA A 122 -16.69 -1.77 9.22
C ALA A 122 -15.34 -1.17 8.78
N VAL A 123 -15.27 0.14 8.50
CA VAL A 123 -14.03 0.81 8.07
C VAL A 123 -12.88 0.63 9.06
N PRO A 124 -13.07 0.76 10.40
CA PRO A 124 -11.98 0.52 11.36
C PRO A 124 -11.50 -0.93 11.38
N ALA A 125 -12.39 -1.90 11.21
CA ALA A 125 -12.00 -3.31 11.12
C ALA A 125 -11.25 -3.59 9.79
N ALA A 126 -11.73 -3.01 8.69
CA ALA A 126 -11.11 -3.12 7.38
C ALA A 126 -9.71 -2.50 7.34
N SER A 127 -9.43 -1.44 8.13
CA SER A 127 -8.07 -0.88 8.18
C SER A 127 -7.06 -1.85 8.80
N VAL A 128 -7.45 -2.61 9.83
CA VAL A 128 -6.59 -3.65 10.43
C VAL A 128 -6.30 -4.77 9.42
N VAL A 129 -7.32 -5.19 8.66
CA VAL A 129 -7.13 -6.16 7.55
C VAL A 129 -6.21 -5.58 6.47
N GLY A 130 -6.36 -4.28 6.17
CA GLY A 130 -5.49 -3.55 5.25
C GLY A 130 -4.03 -3.53 5.70
N GLU A 131 -3.76 -3.29 6.98
CA GLU A 131 -2.42 -3.34 7.55
C GLU A 131 -1.80 -4.73 7.40
N ALA A 132 -2.56 -5.78 7.70
CA ALA A 132 -2.10 -7.17 7.54
C ALA A 132 -1.79 -7.50 6.07
N ALA A 133 -2.66 -7.09 5.13
CA ALA A 133 -2.44 -7.30 3.69
C ALA A 133 -1.18 -6.58 3.19
N VAL A 134 -0.98 -5.32 3.62
CA VAL A 134 0.23 -4.55 3.29
C VAL A 134 1.47 -5.21 3.88
N ALA A 135 1.44 -5.61 5.16
CA ALA A 135 2.56 -6.27 5.82
C ALA A 135 2.96 -7.57 5.12
N PHE A 136 1.99 -8.36 4.66
CA PHE A 136 2.25 -9.61 3.94
C PHE A 136 2.95 -9.36 2.60
N VAL A 137 2.49 -8.39 1.80
CA VAL A 137 3.15 -8.01 0.54
C VAL A 137 4.56 -7.47 0.78
N LEU A 138 4.74 -6.67 1.83
CA LEU A 138 6.06 -6.17 2.20
C LEU A 138 7.01 -7.30 2.62
N ALA A 139 6.53 -8.26 3.42
CA ALA A 139 7.32 -9.42 3.79
C ALA A 139 7.78 -10.22 2.56
N GLN A 140 6.91 -10.42 1.58
CA GLN A 140 7.30 -11.05 0.31
C GLN A 140 8.37 -10.23 -0.43
N ALA A 141 8.20 -8.91 -0.53
CA ALA A 141 9.19 -8.04 -1.19
C ALA A 141 10.54 -8.02 -0.47
N VAL A 142 10.55 -8.17 0.86
CA VAL A 142 11.75 -8.34 1.68
C VAL A 142 12.43 -9.67 1.34
N LEU A 143 11.71 -10.78 1.38
CA LEU A 143 12.26 -12.12 1.06
C LEU A 143 12.70 -12.26 -0.40
N GLU A 144 12.13 -11.49 -1.33
CA GLU A 144 12.59 -11.43 -2.72
C GLU A 144 13.90 -10.65 -2.89
N ARG A 145 14.13 -9.66 -2.03
CA ARG A 145 15.30 -8.78 -2.11
C ARG A 145 16.49 -9.35 -1.37
N PHE A 146 16.24 -9.86 -0.16
CA PHE A 146 17.26 -10.32 0.76
C PHE A 146 17.31 -11.83 0.76
N SER A 147 18.52 -12.36 0.79
CA SER A 147 18.77 -13.80 0.81
C SER A 147 18.85 -14.33 2.24
N GLY A 148 18.33 -15.54 2.46
CA GLY A 148 18.44 -16.24 3.72
C GLY A 148 17.30 -17.23 3.93
N ASP A 149 17.62 -18.40 4.47
CA ASP A 149 16.64 -19.40 4.88
C ASP A 149 16.29 -19.27 6.37
N THR A 150 17.08 -18.49 7.11
CA THR A 150 16.92 -18.22 8.54
C THR A 150 16.75 -16.73 8.83
N MET A 151 16.16 -16.41 9.99
CA MET A 151 16.00 -15.02 10.41
C MET A 151 17.34 -14.34 10.68
N GLU A 152 18.33 -15.08 11.16
CA GLU A 152 19.68 -14.58 11.42
C GLU A 152 20.38 -14.14 10.13
N GLU A 153 20.29 -14.94 9.06
CA GLU A 153 20.82 -14.60 7.74
C GLU A 153 20.11 -13.37 7.15
N LEU A 154 18.77 -13.37 7.21
CA LEU A 154 17.97 -12.26 6.72
C LEU A 154 18.32 -10.95 7.45
N GLN A 155 18.47 -10.99 8.78
CA GLN A 155 18.84 -9.83 9.59
C GLN A 155 20.24 -9.31 9.24
N LYS A 156 21.19 -10.21 8.94
CA LYS A 156 22.53 -9.83 8.51
C LYS A 156 22.50 -9.13 7.15
N ASP A 157 21.85 -9.71 6.14
CA ASP A 157 21.75 -9.12 4.80
C ASP A 157 21.00 -7.77 4.84
N TRP A 158 19.94 -7.69 5.64
CA TRP A 158 19.22 -6.44 5.93
C TRP A 158 20.15 -5.36 6.51
N ALA A 159 20.96 -5.70 7.52
CA ALA A 159 21.90 -4.77 8.15
C ALA A 159 23.00 -4.31 7.18
N ASP A 160 23.60 -5.25 6.44
CA ASP A 160 24.63 -5.00 5.43
C ASP A 160 24.09 -4.03 4.35
N TYR A 161 22.83 -4.21 3.93
CA TYR A 161 22.18 -3.32 2.97
C TYR A 161 21.87 -1.93 3.54
N HIS A 162 21.45 -1.83 4.80
CA HIS A 162 21.25 -0.54 5.43
C HIS A 162 22.54 0.26 5.56
N ASP A 163 23.67 -0.40 5.84
CA ASP A 163 24.99 0.25 5.88
C ASP A 163 25.44 0.70 4.51
N TYR A 164 25.17 -0.10 3.46
CA TYR A 164 25.35 0.33 2.08
C TYR A 164 24.55 1.60 1.77
N LEU A 165 23.25 1.62 2.11
CA LEU A 165 22.39 2.78 1.88
C LEU A 165 22.86 4.04 2.61
N ARG A 166 23.35 3.90 3.86
CA ARG A 166 23.94 5.02 4.61
C ARG A 166 25.14 5.60 3.88
N LYS A 167 26.06 4.76 3.40
CA LYS A 167 27.24 5.21 2.64
C LYS A 167 26.83 5.96 1.38
N VAL A 168 25.90 5.41 0.60
CA VAL A 168 25.43 6.01 -0.66
C VAL A 168 24.78 7.38 -0.42
N ARG A 169 23.99 7.54 0.65
CA ARG A 169 23.31 8.81 0.95
C ARG A 169 24.27 9.97 1.24
N HIS A 170 25.50 9.68 1.66
CA HIS A 170 26.53 10.69 1.98
C HIS A 170 27.70 10.73 0.98
N SER A 171 27.70 9.90 -0.07
CA SER A 171 28.81 9.80 -1.02
C SER A 171 28.78 10.82 -2.17
N TYR A 172 27.84 11.77 -2.14
CA TYR A 172 27.69 12.85 -3.13
C TYR A 172 27.81 14.22 -2.46
#